data_AF-A0A951C0N1-F1
#
_entry.id   AF-A0A951C0N1-F1
#
_cell.length_a   1.000
_cell.length_b   1.000
_cell.length_c   1.000
_cell.angle_alpha   90.00
_cell.angle_beta   90.00
_cell.angle_gamma   90.00
#
_symmetry.space_group_name_H-M   'P 1'
#
loop_
_entity.id
_entity.type
_entity.pdbx_description
1 polymer ?
#
loop_
_entity_poly.entity_id
_entity_poly.type
_entity_poly.pdbx_seq_one_letter_code
_entity_poly.pdbx_strand_id
1 'polypeptide(L)'
;MTVRYEEGSLHGFVELQTLAGKDVAFGEIVQTVAGGRVTSRLVLRFLDGALYDDTTVFTQKRVFRLVHDHLIQRGASFKQQMETTVDAANGKISVRYRDKDGRQKDLSQQMAIPEDAANGLLFTILKNVRPDAPETSVSMVATTPKPRLVQIRIVPGGYENFSIGALRLQAMHYVLKIDIGGITGVIAPLIGKQPPDMHGWVVETGSPAVIRNEGPLESDGSIWRLQPAPAPSPR
;
A
#
# COMPACT_ATOMS: atom_id res chain seq x y z
N MET A 1 9.03 -6.82 10.14
CA MET A 1 8.97 -5.58 10.97
C MET A 1 8.53 -5.92 12.39
N THR A 2 9.24 -5.44 13.42
CA THR A 2 8.84 -5.60 14.83
C THR A 2 7.59 -4.78 15.14
N VAL A 3 6.66 -5.34 15.92
CA VAL A 3 5.46 -4.64 16.38
C VAL A 3 5.85 -3.69 17.52
N ARG A 4 5.75 -2.39 17.27
CA ARG A 4 5.87 -1.32 18.27
C ARG A 4 4.50 -0.77 18.65
N TYR A 5 3.58 -0.79 17.70
CA TYR A 5 2.19 -0.36 17.84
C TYR A 5 1.30 -1.44 17.25
N GLU A 6 0.50 -2.08 18.11
CA GLU A 6 -0.53 -3.03 17.68
C GLU A 6 -1.68 -2.28 16.99
N GLU A 7 -2.19 -2.87 15.92
CA GLU A 7 -3.40 -2.46 15.25
C GLU A 7 -4.63 -2.85 16.07
N GLY A 8 -5.58 -1.92 16.19
CA GLY A 8 -6.91 -2.15 16.75
C GLY A 8 -7.98 -2.28 15.66
N SER A 9 -9.22 -2.55 16.07
CA SER A 9 -10.37 -2.44 15.18
C SER A 9 -10.58 -0.98 14.76
N LEU A 10 -10.90 -0.76 13.49
CA LEU A 10 -11.06 0.57 12.89
C LEU A 10 -12.16 0.51 11.82
N HIS A 11 -12.95 1.56 11.73
CA HIS A 11 -13.70 1.88 10.51
C HIS A 11 -13.45 3.36 10.21
N GLY A 12 -12.68 3.62 9.16
CA GLY A 12 -12.33 4.96 8.72
C GLY A 12 -12.83 5.23 7.30
N PHE A 13 -12.97 6.50 6.97
CA PHE A 13 -13.31 6.97 5.63
C PHE A 13 -12.13 7.71 5.03
N VAL A 14 -11.92 7.55 3.72
CA VAL A 14 -10.79 8.12 3.01
C VAL A 14 -11.23 8.77 1.71
N GLU A 15 -10.47 9.77 1.29
CA GLU A 15 -10.57 10.37 -0.03
C GLU A 15 -9.28 10.15 -0.81
N LEU A 16 -9.41 10.05 -2.12
CA LEU A 16 -8.31 9.94 -3.07
C LEU A 16 -8.37 11.15 -4.00
N GLN A 17 -7.27 11.89 -4.08
CA GLN A 17 -7.15 13.12 -4.86
C GLN A 17 -5.99 13.06 -5.86
N THR A 18 -6.07 13.86 -6.93
CA THR A 18 -4.87 14.28 -7.65
C THR A 18 -3.94 15.06 -6.71
N LEU A 19 -2.66 15.19 -7.06
CA LEU A 19 -1.75 16.07 -6.29
C LEU A 19 -2.19 17.55 -6.30
N ALA A 20 -2.98 17.95 -7.29
CA ALA A 20 -3.60 19.27 -7.38
C ALA A 20 -4.86 19.44 -6.48
N GLY A 21 -5.23 18.41 -5.70
CA GLY A 21 -6.35 18.47 -4.75
C GLY A 21 -7.73 18.24 -5.38
N LYS A 22 -7.80 17.65 -6.58
CA LYS A 22 -9.08 17.26 -7.18
C LYS A 22 -9.46 15.85 -6.76
N ASP A 23 -10.63 15.67 -6.18
CA ASP A 23 -11.16 14.35 -5.82
C ASP A 23 -11.32 13.44 -7.05
N VAL A 24 -10.91 12.20 -6.90
CA VAL A 24 -11.03 11.15 -7.93
C VAL A 24 -11.66 9.87 -7.41
N ALA A 25 -11.59 9.60 -6.10
CA ALA A 25 -12.28 8.49 -5.46
C ALA A 25 -12.60 8.79 -4.00
N PHE A 26 -13.59 8.09 -3.46
CA PHE A 26 -13.89 8.06 -2.04
C PHE A 26 -14.00 6.62 -1.58
N GLY A 27 -13.75 6.39 -0.30
CA GLY A 27 -13.63 5.03 0.18
C GLY A 27 -13.68 4.89 1.68
N GLU A 28 -13.44 3.65 2.09
CA GLU A 28 -13.41 3.26 3.48
C GLU A 28 -12.25 2.29 3.73
N ILE A 29 -11.74 2.32 4.95
CA ILE A 29 -10.85 1.31 5.49
C ILE A 29 -11.53 0.67 6.70
N VAL A 30 -11.71 -0.64 6.64
CA VAL A 30 -12.29 -1.44 7.72
C VAL A 30 -11.26 -2.43 8.22
N GLN A 31 -10.99 -2.41 9.52
CA GLN A 31 -10.06 -3.30 10.18
C GLN A 31 -10.73 -4.00 11.35
N THR A 32 -10.52 -5.31 11.42
CA THR A 32 -11.00 -6.15 12.54
C THR A 32 -9.83 -6.95 13.12
N VAL A 33 -9.89 -7.21 14.43
CA VAL A 33 -8.84 -7.93 15.15
C VAL A 33 -9.43 -9.10 15.91
N ALA A 34 -8.87 -10.28 15.71
CA ALA A 34 -9.23 -11.50 16.42
C ALA A 34 -7.98 -12.33 16.75
N GLY A 35 -7.67 -12.51 18.04
CA GLY A 35 -6.57 -13.37 18.49
C GLY A 35 -5.18 -12.98 17.95
N GLY A 36 -4.93 -11.68 17.75
CA GLY A 36 -3.67 -11.17 17.17
C GLY A 36 -3.55 -11.36 15.66
N ARG A 37 -4.62 -11.79 14.98
CA ARG A 37 -4.80 -11.69 13.53
C ARG A 37 -5.62 -10.45 13.21
N VAL A 38 -5.17 -9.71 12.21
CA VAL A 38 -5.81 -8.50 11.70
C VAL A 38 -6.29 -8.78 10.29
N THR A 39 -7.53 -8.40 9.99
CA THR A 39 -8.05 -8.32 8.62
C THR A 39 -8.33 -6.86 8.34
N SER A 40 -7.60 -6.28 7.39
CA SER A 40 -7.78 -4.91 6.91
C SER A 40 -8.34 -4.94 5.49
N ARG A 41 -9.31 -4.08 5.19
CA ARG A 41 -9.87 -3.93 3.85
C ARG A 41 -9.97 -2.45 3.47
N LEU A 42 -9.31 -2.06 2.38
CA LEU A 42 -9.40 -0.74 1.79
C LEU A 42 -10.21 -0.81 0.50
N VAL A 43 -11.32 -0.08 0.44
CA VAL A 43 -12.14 0.04 -0.77
C VAL A 43 -12.15 1.49 -1.24
N LEU A 44 -11.74 1.74 -2.48
CA LEU A 44 -11.84 3.05 -3.14
C LEU A 44 -12.76 2.93 -4.35
N ARG A 45 -13.80 3.75 -4.38
CA ARG A 45 -14.75 3.86 -5.49
C ARG A 45 -14.47 5.14 -6.25
N PHE A 46 -13.97 5.00 -7.47
CA PHE A 46 -13.60 6.13 -8.30
C PHE A 46 -14.82 6.78 -8.92
N LEU A 47 -14.72 8.09 -9.17
CA LEU A 47 -15.78 8.88 -9.81
C LEU A 47 -16.05 8.45 -11.26
N ASP A 48 -15.09 7.79 -11.91
CA ASP A 48 -15.22 7.20 -13.24
C ASP A 48 -15.84 5.78 -13.23
N GLY A 49 -16.21 5.26 -12.05
CA GLY A 49 -16.74 3.91 -11.86
C GLY A 49 -15.70 2.81 -11.65
N ALA A 50 -14.40 3.14 -11.63
CA ALA A 50 -13.34 2.19 -11.29
C ALA A 50 -13.35 1.80 -9.79
N LEU A 51 -12.68 0.69 -9.48
CA LEU A 51 -12.64 0.08 -8.15
C LEU A 51 -11.21 -0.35 -7.80
N TYR A 52 -10.75 0.10 -6.64
CA TYR A 52 -9.66 -0.52 -5.88
C TYR A 52 -10.29 -1.22 -4.66
N ASP A 53 -10.02 -2.49 -4.46
CA ASP A 53 -10.49 -3.26 -3.30
C ASP A 53 -9.37 -4.19 -2.87
N ASP A 54 -8.76 -3.90 -1.72
CA ASP A 54 -7.62 -4.62 -1.18
C ASP A 54 -7.99 -5.18 0.19
N THR A 55 -7.94 -6.50 0.35
CA THR A 55 -8.17 -7.19 1.60
C THR A 55 -6.93 -7.95 2.03
N THR A 56 -6.39 -7.57 3.17
CA THR A 56 -5.13 -8.09 3.69
C THR A 56 -5.31 -8.68 5.06
N VAL A 57 -4.77 -9.88 5.26
CA VAL A 57 -4.75 -10.60 6.53
C VAL A 57 -3.32 -10.75 6.99
N PHE A 58 -3.03 -10.32 8.21
CA PHE A 58 -1.71 -10.46 8.82
C PHE A 58 -1.80 -10.79 10.30
N THR A 59 -0.70 -11.25 10.87
CA THR A 59 -0.56 -11.43 12.32
C THR A 59 0.32 -10.35 12.90
N GLN A 60 0.05 -9.94 14.13
CA GLN A 60 0.70 -8.80 14.79
C GLN A 60 1.20 -9.15 16.19
N LYS A 61 1.93 -10.25 16.33
CA LYS A 61 2.47 -10.67 17.64
C LYS A 61 3.76 -9.87 17.95
N ARG A 62 4.93 -10.49 17.82
CA ARG A 62 6.22 -9.80 17.98
C ARG A 62 6.67 -9.08 16.72
N VAL A 63 6.28 -9.63 15.58
CA VAL A 63 6.56 -9.12 14.24
C VAL A 63 5.28 -9.18 13.42
N PHE A 64 5.09 -8.23 12.53
CA PHE A 64 4.06 -8.33 11.51
C PHE A 64 4.44 -9.43 10.53
N ARG A 65 3.49 -10.32 10.22
CA ARG A 65 3.63 -11.33 9.16
C ARG A 65 2.38 -11.35 8.31
N LEU A 66 2.56 -11.15 7.01
CA LEU A 66 1.53 -11.36 6.00
C LEU A 66 1.07 -12.82 6.05
N VAL A 67 -0.25 -13.02 5.99
CA VAL A 67 -0.88 -14.33 5.81
C VAL A 67 -1.46 -14.42 4.41
N HIS A 68 -2.22 -13.40 4.01
CA HIS A 68 -2.94 -13.36 2.75
C HIS A 68 -3.14 -11.92 2.31
N ASP A 69 -3.09 -11.69 1.00
CA ASP A 69 -3.44 -10.41 0.36
C ASP A 69 -4.33 -10.70 -0.86
N HIS A 70 -5.43 -9.97 -1.02
CA HIS A 70 -6.34 -10.07 -2.15
C HIS A 70 -6.67 -8.69 -2.68
N LEU A 71 -6.05 -8.35 -3.81
CA LEU A 71 -6.16 -7.05 -4.45
C LEU A 71 -6.96 -7.15 -5.74
N ILE A 72 -7.94 -6.26 -5.90
CA ILE A 72 -8.76 -6.10 -7.09
C ILE A 72 -8.61 -4.68 -7.62
N GLN A 73 -8.27 -4.58 -8.90
CA GLN A 73 -8.15 -3.31 -9.64
C GLN A 73 -8.96 -3.41 -10.94
N ARG A 74 -10.06 -2.65 -11.02
CA ARG A 74 -11.02 -2.73 -12.15
C ARG A 74 -11.44 -1.35 -12.62
N GLY A 75 -11.76 -1.22 -13.90
CA GLY A 75 -12.21 0.05 -14.51
C GLY A 75 -11.10 0.89 -15.14
N ALA A 76 -11.48 2.07 -15.66
CA ALA A 76 -10.65 2.88 -16.55
C ALA A 76 -9.47 3.60 -15.85
N SER A 77 -9.53 3.76 -14.54
CA SER A 77 -8.44 4.33 -13.73
C SER A 77 -7.20 3.42 -13.62
N PHE A 78 -7.29 2.16 -14.04
CA PHE A 78 -6.18 1.20 -14.03
C PHE A 78 -5.77 0.81 -15.45
N LYS A 79 -4.49 0.97 -15.78
CA LYS A 79 -3.94 0.57 -17.08
C LYS A 79 -4.06 -0.92 -17.29
N GLN A 80 -3.88 -1.69 -16.22
CA GLN A 80 -4.00 -3.14 -16.24
C GLN A 80 -5.00 -3.58 -15.18
N GLN A 81 -6.23 -3.85 -15.62
CA GLN A 81 -7.23 -4.45 -14.74
C GLN A 81 -6.79 -5.86 -14.33
N MET A 82 -6.76 -6.10 -13.02
CA MET A 82 -6.27 -7.35 -12.46
C MET A 82 -6.92 -7.68 -11.11
N GLU A 83 -6.88 -8.96 -10.79
CA GLU A 83 -7.17 -9.52 -9.48
C GLU A 83 -5.97 -10.36 -9.08
N THR A 84 -5.33 -10.03 -7.96
CA THR A 84 -4.14 -10.71 -7.46
C THR A 84 -4.39 -11.26 -6.08
N THR A 85 -3.94 -12.49 -5.86
CA THR A 85 -3.90 -13.12 -4.54
C THR A 85 -2.47 -13.48 -4.20
N VAL A 86 -1.99 -13.06 -3.02
CA VAL A 86 -0.73 -13.50 -2.43
C VAL A 86 -1.05 -14.34 -1.20
N ASP A 87 -0.93 -15.65 -1.32
CA ASP A 87 -0.97 -16.58 -0.19
C ASP A 87 0.46 -16.76 0.34
N ALA A 88 0.81 -15.93 1.32
CA ALA A 88 2.15 -15.92 1.91
C ALA A 88 2.44 -17.20 2.69
N ALA A 89 1.41 -17.80 3.31
CA ALA A 89 1.55 -19.02 4.09
C ALA A 89 1.95 -20.22 3.22
N ASN A 90 1.41 -20.30 2.00
CA ASN A 90 1.70 -21.38 1.06
C ASN A 90 2.68 -20.99 -0.06
N GLY A 91 3.14 -19.74 -0.10
CA GLY A 91 4.02 -19.21 -1.14
C GLY A 91 3.39 -19.17 -2.54
N LYS A 92 2.06 -19.08 -2.63
CA LYS A 92 1.32 -19.15 -3.88
C LYS A 92 0.81 -17.78 -4.27
N ILE A 93 1.09 -17.36 -5.50
CA ILE A 93 0.55 -16.15 -6.10
C ILE A 93 -0.39 -16.55 -7.22
N SER A 94 -1.56 -15.92 -7.29
CA SER A 94 -2.49 -16.05 -8.41
C SER A 94 -2.77 -14.67 -8.99
N VAL A 95 -2.75 -14.55 -10.31
CA VAL A 95 -3.07 -13.30 -11.01
C VAL A 95 -4.08 -13.60 -12.10
N ARG A 96 -5.21 -12.92 -12.05
CA ARG A 96 -6.19 -12.87 -13.12
C ARG A 96 -6.16 -11.50 -13.75
N TYR A 97 -5.99 -11.42 -15.06
CA TYR A 97 -5.98 -10.14 -15.78
C TYR A 97 -6.50 -10.32 -17.21
N ARG A 98 -6.79 -9.21 -17.91
CA ARG A 98 -7.07 -9.23 -19.35
C ARG A 98 -5.83 -8.82 -20.12
N ASP A 99 -5.47 -9.58 -21.15
CA ASP A 99 -4.42 -9.17 -22.06
C ASP A 99 -4.88 -8.05 -23.01
N LYS A 100 -3.95 -7.59 -23.83
CA LYS A 100 -4.15 -6.54 -24.84
C LYS A 100 -5.18 -6.89 -25.92
N ASP A 101 -5.53 -8.17 -26.09
CA ASP A 101 -6.60 -8.63 -26.99
C ASP A 101 -7.96 -8.74 -26.25
N GLY A 102 -8.00 -8.36 -24.96
CA GLY A 102 -9.17 -8.46 -24.10
C GLY A 102 -9.44 -9.87 -23.57
N ARG A 103 -8.55 -10.84 -23.82
CA ARG A 103 -8.73 -12.22 -23.36
C ARG A 103 -8.35 -12.33 -21.88
N GLN A 104 -9.17 -13.05 -21.11
CA GLN A 104 -8.83 -13.35 -19.73
C GLN A 104 -7.63 -14.32 -19.68
N LYS A 105 -6.71 -14.03 -18.77
CA LYS A 105 -5.57 -14.85 -18.42
C LYS A 105 -5.61 -15.10 -16.92
N ASP A 106 -5.43 -16.36 -16.54
CA ASP A 106 -5.26 -16.79 -15.16
C ASP A 106 -3.87 -17.40 -15.06
N LEU A 107 -3.04 -16.85 -14.17
CA LEU A 107 -1.69 -17.30 -13.90
C LEU A 107 -1.59 -17.70 -12.43
N SER A 108 -0.82 -18.75 -12.17
CA SER A 108 -0.42 -19.11 -10.81
C SER A 108 1.07 -19.39 -10.77
N GLN A 109 1.73 -18.88 -9.74
CA GLN A 109 3.16 -18.97 -9.56
C GLN A 109 3.48 -19.36 -8.13
N GLN A 110 4.43 -20.27 -7.96
CA GLN A 110 5.05 -20.55 -6.67
C GLN A 110 6.22 -19.59 -6.48
N MET A 111 6.31 -18.96 -5.32
CA MET A 111 7.39 -18.04 -4.96
C MET A 111 7.68 -18.17 -3.46
N ALA A 112 8.95 -18.17 -3.08
CA ALA A 112 9.32 -18.03 -1.67
C ALA A 112 8.97 -16.59 -1.23
N ILE A 113 7.96 -16.45 -0.37
CA ILE A 113 7.54 -15.16 0.17
C ILE A 113 8.29 -14.91 1.48
N PRO A 114 9.09 -13.84 1.58
CA PRO A 114 9.80 -13.50 2.81
C PRO A 114 8.85 -13.25 3.99
N GLU A 115 9.31 -13.52 5.21
CA GLU A 115 8.51 -13.27 6.42
C GLU A 115 8.17 -11.79 6.64
N ASP A 116 8.94 -10.89 6.04
CA ASP A 116 8.76 -9.44 6.11
C ASP A 116 7.96 -8.87 4.92
N ALA A 117 7.31 -9.71 4.11
CA ALA A 117 6.45 -9.27 3.03
C ALA A 117 5.33 -8.34 3.54
N ALA A 118 5.18 -7.19 2.88
CA ALA A 118 4.34 -6.08 3.35
C ALA A 118 3.21 -5.70 2.39
N ASN A 119 2.82 -6.58 1.46
CA ASN A 119 1.62 -6.39 0.62
C ASN A 119 0.42 -6.02 1.50
N GLY A 120 -0.23 -4.89 1.20
CA GLY A 120 -1.38 -4.39 1.97
C GLY A 120 -1.10 -3.89 3.39
N LEU A 121 0.14 -4.01 3.90
CA LEU A 121 0.52 -3.59 5.27
C LEU A 121 1.18 -2.20 5.31
N LEU A 122 1.24 -1.46 4.20
CA LEU A 122 2.09 -0.27 4.10
C LEU A 122 1.84 0.76 5.21
N PHE A 123 0.58 1.04 5.53
CA PHE A 123 0.22 1.99 6.60
C PHE A 123 0.57 1.47 7.99
N THR A 124 0.40 0.17 8.23
CA THR A 124 0.82 -0.50 9.47
C THR A 124 2.33 -0.44 9.65
N ILE A 125 3.08 -0.71 8.57
CA ILE A 125 4.55 -0.64 8.54
C ILE A 125 5.03 0.77 8.85
N LEU A 126 4.49 1.80 8.18
CA LEU A 126 4.89 3.20 8.38
C LEU A 126 4.74 3.67 9.82
N LYS A 127 3.65 3.28 10.50
CA LYS A 127 3.44 3.59 11.92
C LYS A 127 4.48 2.98 12.86
N ASN A 128 5.21 1.97 12.41
CA ASN A 128 6.17 1.20 13.21
C ASN A 128 7.64 1.47 12.83
N VAL A 129 7.89 2.28 11.80
CA VAL A 129 9.24 2.70 11.42
C VAL A 129 9.86 3.51 12.57
N ARG A 130 11.18 3.38 12.71
CA ARG A 130 11.97 4.16 13.66
C ARG A 130 12.41 5.46 12.98
N PRO A 131 11.99 6.64 13.46
CA PRO A 131 12.40 7.91 12.85
C PRO A 131 13.90 8.19 13.01
N ASP A 132 14.56 7.54 13.98
CA ASP A 132 16.00 7.63 14.24
C ASP A 132 16.85 6.63 13.43
N ALA A 133 16.22 5.67 12.74
CA ALA A 133 16.93 4.75 11.86
C ALA A 133 17.17 5.40 10.50
N PRO A 134 18.37 5.25 9.89
CA PRO A 134 18.66 5.83 8.58
C PRO A 134 17.76 5.27 7.47
N GLU A 135 17.38 4.00 7.59
CA GLU A 135 16.50 3.31 6.66
C GLU A 135 15.81 2.13 7.36
N THR A 136 14.59 1.79 6.94
CA THR A 136 13.94 0.51 7.21
C THR A 136 13.56 -0.17 5.90
N SER A 137 13.84 -1.47 5.78
CA SER A 137 13.52 -2.25 4.59
C SER A 137 12.46 -3.31 4.88
N VAL A 138 11.57 -3.55 3.91
CA VAL A 138 10.62 -4.66 3.89
C VAL A 138 10.48 -5.22 2.47
N SER A 139 10.11 -6.48 2.35
CA SER A 139 9.82 -7.12 1.05
C SER A 139 8.39 -6.85 0.59
N MET A 140 8.11 -6.94 -0.72
CA MET A 140 6.76 -6.92 -1.26
C MET A 140 6.70 -7.73 -2.57
N VAL A 141 5.58 -8.40 -2.83
CA VAL A 141 5.27 -8.94 -4.15
C VAL A 141 4.69 -7.82 -5.00
N ALA A 142 5.39 -7.42 -6.06
CA ALA A 142 4.85 -6.48 -7.04
C ALA A 142 3.74 -7.16 -7.85
N THR A 143 2.50 -6.68 -7.68
CA THR A 143 1.29 -7.21 -8.33
C THR A 143 1.23 -6.75 -9.80
N THR A 144 1.81 -7.55 -10.69
CA THR A 144 1.77 -7.35 -12.14
C THR A 144 1.42 -8.67 -12.83
N PRO A 145 1.14 -8.70 -14.14
CA PRO A 145 0.99 -9.96 -14.88
C PRO A 145 2.18 -10.93 -14.76
N LYS A 146 3.36 -10.45 -14.36
CA LYS A 146 4.52 -11.29 -14.01
C LYS A 146 4.98 -10.92 -12.58
N PRO A 147 4.35 -11.47 -11.53
CA PRO A 147 4.71 -11.14 -10.16
C PRO A 147 6.18 -11.38 -9.87
N ARG A 148 6.77 -10.45 -9.12
CA ARG A 148 8.16 -10.53 -8.66
C ARG A 148 8.29 -9.96 -7.27
N LEU A 149 9.25 -10.48 -6.53
CA LEU A 149 9.65 -9.93 -5.25
C LEU A 149 10.44 -8.64 -5.49
N VAL A 150 10.09 -7.59 -4.74
CA VAL A 150 10.79 -6.31 -4.71
C VAL A 150 11.06 -5.93 -3.26
N GLN A 151 11.99 -5.01 -3.05
CA GLN A 151 12.28 -4.43 -1.73
C GLN A 151 11.73 -3.01 -1.67
N ILE A 152 11.09 -2.65 -0.57
CA ILE A 152 10.71 -1.27 -0.25
C ILE A 152 11.70 -0.75 0.78
N ARG A 153 12.45 0.30 0.41
CA ARG A 153 13.32 1.03 1.33
C ARG A 153 12.60 2.28 1.81
N ILE A 154 12.43 2.39 3.13
CA ILE A 154 11.70 3.47 3.80
C ILE A 154 12.72 4.36 4.49
N VAL A 155 12.80 5.62 4.07
CA VAL A 155 13.77 6.61 4.56
C VAL A 155 13.01 7.73 5.25
N PRO A 156 13.35 8.11 6.50
CA PRO A 156 12.82 9.30 7.14
C PRO A 156 13.28 10.57 6.41
N GLY A 157 12.34 11.41 5.98
CA GLY A 157 12.54 12.69 5.29
C GLY A 157 12.54 13.90 6.23
N GLY A 158 12.23 13.71 7.51
CA GLY A 158 12.14 14.76 8.51
C GLY A 158 10.71 15.16 8.83
N TYR A 159 10.55 16.09 9.76
CA TYR A 159 9.25 16.52 10.24
C TYR A 159 8.68 17.68 9.41
N GLU A 160 7.40 17.58 9.06
CA GLU A 160 6.64 18.62 8.38
C GLU A 160 5.43 19.07 9.22
N ASN A 161 5.04 20.34 9.08
CA ASN A 161 3.93 20.92 9.81
C ASN A 161 2.62 20.83 9.01
N PHE A 162 1.55 20.44 9.68
CA PHE A 162 0.20 20.30 9.16
C PHE A 162 -0.80 21.06 10.01
N SER A 163 -1.94 21.38 9.41
CA SER A 163 -3.06 22.02 10.11
C SER A 163 -4.37 21.33 9.76
N ILE A 164 -5.21 21.09 10.77
CA ILE A 164 -6.60 20.65 10.63
C ILE A 164 -7.47 21.65 11.38
N GLY A 165 -8.06 22.61 10.66
CA GLY A 165 -8.70 23.77 11.29
C GLY A 165 -7.68 24.54 12.16
N ALA A 166 -7.98 24.68 13.46
CA ALA A 166 -7.08 25.31 14.43
C ALA A 166 -6.02 24.36 15.03
N LEU A 167 -6.16 23.04 14.82
CA LEU A 167 -5.22 22.05 15.31
C LEU A 167 -3.95 22.09 14.48
N ARG A 168 -2.81 22.34 15.13
CA ARG A 168 -1.48 22.24 14.52
C ARG A 168 -0.87 20.89 14.85
N LEU A 169 -0.35 20.20 13.84
CA LEU A 169 0.24 18.87 13.95
C LEU A 169 1.61 18.87 13.29
N GLN A 170 2.47 17.98 13.74
CA GLN A 170 3.74 17.69 13.09
C GLN A 170 3.75 16.21 12.72
N ALA A 171 4.15 15.90 11.48
CA ALA A 171 4.22 14.54 10.98
C ALA A 171 5.61 14.25 10.43
N MET A 172 6.14 13.06 10.73
CA MET A 172 7.35 12.55 10.09
C MET A 172 6.99 12.16 8.65
N HIS A 173 7.70 12.75 7.69
CA HIS A 173 7.65 12.35 6.30
C HIS A 173 8.54 11.12 6.10
N TYR A 174 8.01 10.10 5.43
CA TYR A 174 8.76 8.93 4.99
C TYR A 174 8.71 8.85 3.47
N VAL A 175 9.86 8.64 2.85
CA VAL A 175 9.99 8.34 1.42
C VAL A 175 10.19 6.83 1.27
N LEU A 176 9.33 6.20 0.49
CA LEU A 176 9.34 4.76 0.23
C LEU A 176 9.77 4.53 -1.21
N LYS A 177 10.93 3.89 -1.36
CA LYS A 177 11.57 3.63 -2.64
C LYS A 177 11.43 2.17 -2.99
N ILE A 178 10.83 1.87 -4.14
CA ILE A 178 10.75 0.50 -4.65
C ILE A 178 12.06 0.17 -5.36
N ASP A 179 12.77 -0.81 -4.83
CA ASP A 179 13.88 -1.47 -5.50
C ASP A 179 13.37 -2.75 -6.14
N ILE A 180 13.31 -2.73 -7.47
CA ILE A 180 12.81 -3.86 -8.25
C ILE A 180 13.82 -5.02 -8.27
N GLY A 181 15.10 -4.78 -7.94
CA GLY A 181 16.15 -5.78 -8.04
C GLY A 181 16.46 -6.13 -9.51
N GLY A 182 17.75 -6.05 -9.86
CA GLY A 182 18.24 -6.38 -11.20
C GLY A 182 19.75 -6.26 -11.28
N ILE A 183 20.45 -7.37 -11.04
CA ILE A 183 21.86 -7.66 -11.35
C ILE A 183 22.86 -6.53 -11.00
N THR A 184 23.54 -6.67 -9.87
CA THR A 184 24.93 -6.21 -9.75
C THR A 184 25.74 -6.79 -10.92
N GLY A 185 25.97 -6.00 -11.97
CA GLY A 185 26.96 -6.29 -13.00
C GLY A 185 26.53 -6.41 -14.46
N VAL A 186 25.26 -6.23 -14.85
CA VAL A 186 24.88 -6.25 -16.28
C VAL A 186 23.90 -5.12 -16.61
N ILE A 187 24.38 -4.15 -17.38
CA ILE A 187 23.55 -3.14 -18.04
C ILE A 187 22.68 -3.88 -19.07
N ALA A 188 21.43 -4.20 -18.71
CA ALA A 188 20.42 -4.60 -19.68
C ALA A 188 19.65 -3.33 -20.12
N PRO A 189 19.75 -2.90 -21.40
CA PRO A 189 19.01 -1.75 -21.89
C PRO A 189 17.60 -2.17 -22.30
N LEU A 190 16.73 -2.58 -21.37
CA LEU A 190 15.32 -2.89 -21.67
C LEU A 190 14.37 -2.51 -20.52
N ILE A 191 13.78 -1.32 -20.66
CA ILE A 191 12.34 -1.02 -20.49
C ILE A 191 11.69 -1.48 -19.16
N GLY A 192 11.47 -0.49 -18.28
CA GLY A 192 10.65 -0.57 -17.07
C GLY A 192 11.17 0.46 -16.08
N LYS A 193 10.66 1.70 -16.14
CA LYS A 193 11.14 2.81 -15.31
C LYS A 193 11.06 2.41 -13.83
N GLN A 194 12.01 2.87 -13.02
CA GLN A 194 11.85 2.77 -11.58
C GLN A 194 10.48 3.38 -11.21
N PRO A 195 9.64 2.67 -10.43
CA PRO A 195 8.37 3.20 -10.00
C PRO A 195 8.60 4.53 -9.29
N PRO A 196 7.66 5.48 -9.40
CA PRO A 196 7.77 6.70 -8.63
C PRO A 196 7.85 6.35 -7.14
N ASP A 197 8.64 7.15 -6.41
CA ASP A 197 8.67 7.06 -4.95
C ASP A 197 7.26 7.27 -4.39
N MET A 198 6.96 6.57 -3.30
CA MET A 198 5.78 6.84 -2.49
C MET A 198 6.18 7.67 -1.28
N HIS A 199 5.22 8.37 -0.72
CA HIS A 199 5.42 9.24 0.42
C HIS A 199 4.35 8.96 1.47
N GLY A 200 4.73 8.95 2.74
CA GLY A 200 3.81 8.79 3.86
C GLY A 200 4.10 9.82 4.93
N TRP A 201 3.05 10.41 5.51
CA TRP A 201 3.19 11.35 6.62
C TRP A 201 2.53 10.75 7.85
N VAL A 202 3.32 10.57 8.91
CA VAL A 202 2.90 9.90 10.14
C VAL A 202 2.98 10.89 11.30
N VAL A 203 1.86 11.17 11.95
CA VAL A 203 1.86 11.83 13.26
C VAL A 203 2.27 10.77 14.29
N GLU A 204 3.32 11.03 15.07
CA GLU A 204 3.91 10.05 15.99
C GLU A 204 3.48 10.27 17.47
N THR A 205 2.83 11.39 17.77
CA THR A 205 2.39 11.72 19.13
C THR A 205 1.21 10.85 19.54
N GLY A 206 1.37 10.06 20.61
CA GLY A 206 0.33 9.14 21.09
C GLY A 206 0.31 7.83 20.30
N SER A 207 -0.86 7.46 19.78
CA SER A 207 -0.97 6.35 18.83
C SER A 207 -0.66 6.88 17.42
N PRO A 208 0.33 6.32 16.71
CA PRO A 208 0.73 6.87 15.42
C PRO A 208 -0.38 6.77 14.39
N ALA A 209 -0.47 7.77 13.52
CA ALA A 209 -1.50 7.86 12.49
C ALA A 209 -0.90 8.32 11.16
N VAL A 210 -1.19 7.57 10.08
CA VAL A 210 -0.89 8.03 8.72
C VAL A 210 -1.96 9.06 8.33
N ILE A 211 -1.55 10.31 8.16
CA ILE A 211 -2.47 11.42 7.83
C ILE A 211 -2.51 11.72 6.33
N ARG A 212 -1.52 11.23 5.58
CA ARG A 212 -1.42 11.38 4.14
C ARG A 212 -0.52 10.28 3.58
N ASN A 213 -0.87 9.79 2.41
CA ASN A 213 0.01 8.98 1.57
C ASN A 213 -0.08 9.50 0.13
N GLU A 214 1.06 9.62 -0.54
CA GLU A 214 1.13 9.95 -1.97
C GLU A 214 1.87 8.83 -2.69
N GLY A 215 1.29 8.30 -3.76
CA GLY A 215 1.88 7.17 -4.47
C GLY A 215 0.95 6.63 -5.54
N PRO A 216 1.45 5.75 -6.41
CA PRO A 216 0.60 5.08 -7.38
C PRO A 216 -0.11 3.87 -6.74
N LEU A 217 -1.31 3.56 -7.22
CA LEU A 217 -2.04 2.35 -6.82
C LEU A 217 -1.69 1.13 -7.70
N GLU A 218 -1.00 1.32 -8.83
CA GLU A 218 -0.46 0.28 -9.71
C GLU A 218 0.94 0.71 -10.19
N SER A 219 1.84 -0.23 -10.55
CA SER A 219 3.26 0.08 -10.77
C SER A 219 3.56 1.22 -11.77
N ASP A 220 2.75 1.35 -12.81
CA ASP A 220 2.89 2.40 -13.85
C ASP A 220 1.74 3.42 -13.79
N GLY A 221 1.03 3.51 -12.66
CA GLY A 221 -0.18 4.31 -12.50
C GLY A 221 0.08 5.80 -12.27
N SER A 222 -1.00 6.57 -12.26
CA SER A 222 -1.00 7.95 -11.77
C SER A 222 -0.65 8.01 -10.28
N ILE A 223 0.02 9.07 -9.86
CA ILE A 223 0.26 9.34 -8.44
C ILE A 223 -0.98 10.01 -7.86
N TRP A 224 -1.48 9.42 -6.78
CA TRP A 224 -2.65 9.91 -6.05
C TRP A 224 -2.27 10.27 -4.63
N ARG A 225 -3.03 11.19 -4.03
CA ARG A 225 -3.00 11.48 -2.60
C ARG A 225 -4.16 10.78 -1.93
N LEU A 226 -3.87 9.83 -1.04
CA LEU A 226 -4.82 9.23 -0.13
C LEU A 226 -4.73 9.91 1.25
N GLN A 227 -5.85 10.29 1.82
CA GLN A 227 -5.91 10.88 3.16
C GLN A 227 -7.26 10.60 3.83
N PRO A 228 -7.39 10.80 5.16
CA PRO A 228 -8.69 10.75 5.82
C PRO A 228 -9.70 11.68 5.15
N ALA A 229 -10.92 11.19 4.94
CA ALA A 229 -11.98 12.00 4.36
C ALA A 229 -12.44 13.09 5.36
N PRO A 230 -12.94 14.23 4.86
CA PRO A 230 -13.62 15.21 5.69
C PRO A 230 -14.87 14.61 6.35
N ALA A 231 -15.39 15.30 7.37
CA ALA A 231 -16.63 14.89 8.02
C ALA A 231 -17.77 14.77 7.00
N PRO A 232 -18.58 13.70 7.06
CA PRO A 232 -19.70 13.53 6.14
C PRO A 232 -20.74 14.64 6.36
N SER A 233 -21.26 15.18 5.27
CA SER A 233 -22.36 16.15 5.28
C SER A 233 -23.72 15.46 5.08
N PRO A 234 -24.80 15.94 5.72
CA PRO A 234 -26.17 15.52 5.38
C PRO A 234 -26.47 15.77 3.89
N ARG A 235 -27.31 14.92 3.31
CA ARG A 235 -27.88 15.12 1.97
C ARG A 235 -29.29 15.63 2.05
#